data_AF-V5G982-F1
#
_entry.id   AF-V5G982-F1
#
_cell.length_a   1.000
_cell.length_b   1.000
_cell.length_c   1.000
_cell.angle_alpha   90.00
_cell.angle_beta   90.00
_cell.angle_gamma   90.00
#
_symmetry.space_group_name_H-M   'P 1'
#
loop_
_entity.id
_entity.type
_entity.pdbx_description
1 polymer ?
#
loop_
_entity_poly.entity_id
_entity_poly.type
_entity_poly.pdbx_seq_one_letter_code
_entity_poly.pdbx_strand_id
1 'polypeptide(L)'
;MDPFDRLPVEIINIIIEYTADWFALNSLLEVSPKVTAIFDYSDQEAIRFTESALANNSITRHRLHRLYRMSARLRDPSLTCDNLAEFISRDHAEPFHSPSEEASVSRTTLRNMVKTASTLQQWACACLTTFLGRTRAVTFRRWTRDTVKQRIAGTCIYQPRDAGSPSWVEEYRVYRALWNLQYYADILRAGRRMNWETVGASRNFALWGADVPEDFILEQEALSVAECIRDILFNDSKKTISASGDHLAILESVALVLDDSFPICLRPPTWAPPEQPDVSASDDVWKRGFLAVTYNPLNLFWGSLRDRNTYRKTYFQEVAITDFRAFRALGMAVWDLWRLYSLGLWSIRRLGNGPVTTPDGHEVPQGADPAMAGGESEYRWSVLIQQQNEKETETRCKDEEEKNYCA
;
A
#
# COMPACT_ATOMS: atom_id res chain seq x y z
N MET A 1 23.09 29.18 -7.67
CA MET A 1 24.43 28.59 -7.43
C MET A 1 24.15 27.26 -6.77
N ASP A 2 24.61 26.15 -7.36
CA ASP A 2 24.34 24.81 -6.80
C ASP A 2 25.17 24.66 -5.50
N PRO A 3 24.54 24.42 -4.33
CA PRO A 3 25.27 24.24 -3.07
C PRO A 3 26.25 23.06 -3.09
N PHE A 4 26.03 22.07 -3.96
CA PHE A 4 26.88 20.88 -4.07
C PHE A 4 28.18 21.16 -4.84
N ASP A 5 28.26 22.23 -5.64
CA ASP A 5 29.45 22.58 -6.43
C ASP A 5 30.71 22.69 -5.56
N ARG A 6 30.56 23.15 -4.32
CA ARG A 6 31.66 23.39 -3.37
C ARG A 6 32.03 22.18 -2.52
N LEU A 7 31.22 21.12 -2.52
CA LEU A 7 31.44 19.94 -1.68
C LEU A 7 32.40 18.94 -2.32
N PRO A 8 33.33 18.32 -1.58
CA PRO A 8 34.08 17.17 -2.09
C PRO A 8 33.15 16.02 -2.51
N VAL A 9 33.59 15.19 -3.46
CA VAL A 9 32.80 14.05 -3.97
C VAL A 9 32.48 13.05 -2.85
N GLU A 10 33.39 12.91 -1.89
CA GLU A 10 33.25 12.05 -0.71
C GLU A 10 32.07 12.50 0.16
N ILE A 11 31.89 13.81 0.34
CA ILE A 11 30.77 14.37 1.11
C ILE A 11 29.47 14.18 0.36
N ILE A 12 29.48 14.32 -0.97
CA ILE A 12 28.29 14.07 -1.80
C ILE A 12 27.88 12.60 -1.70
N ASN A 13 28.84 11.67 -1.76
CA ASN A 13 28.58 10.25 -1.60
C ASN A 13 27.94 9.94 -0.24
N ILE A 14 28.45 10.54 0.85
CA ILE A 14 27.87 10.41 2.18
C ILE A 14 26.44 10.94 2.19
N ILE A 15 26.20 12.16 1.67
CA ILE A 15 24.84 12.74 1.61
C ILE A 15 23.88 11.78 0.90
N ILE A 16 24.33 11.18 -0.20
CA ILE A 16 23.53 10.27 -1.02
C ILE A 16 23.23 8.96 -0.29
N GLU A 17 24.24 8.39 0.37
CA GLU A 17 24.07 7.20 1.23
C GLU A 17 23.05 7.46 2.34
N TYR A 18 23.02 8.65 2.91
CA TYR A 18 22.09 9.02 3.98
C TYR A 18 20.75 9.59 3.50
N THR A 19 20.57 9.92 2.22
CA THR A 19 19.24 10.18 1.64
C THR A 19 18.48 8.86 1.55
N ALA A 20 17.77 8.53 2.63
CA ALA A 20 17.00 7.30 2.75
C ALA A 20 15.70 7.31 1.93
N ASP A 21 15.33 8.41 1.26
CA ASP A 21 14.09 8.53 0.48
C ASP A 21 14.33 8.76 -1.02
N TRP A 22 13.53 8.08 -1.86
CA TRP A 22 13.67 8.08 -3.31
C TRP A 22 13.31 9.42 -3.93
N PHE A 23 12.37 10.14 -3.31
CA PHE A 23 11.97 11.47 -3.75
C PHE A 23 13.13 12.48 -3.64
N ALA A 24 13.82 12.52 -2.51
CA ALA A 24 14.99 13.38 -2.31
C ALA A 24 16.12 12.99 -3.25
N LEU A 25 16.41 11.70 -3.43
CA LEU A 25 17.45 11.25 -4.36
C LEU A 25 17.15 11.69 -5.80
N ASN A 26 15.92 11.50 -6.28
CA ASN A 26 15.53 11.96 -7.61
C ASN A 26 15.61 13.49 -7.73
N SER A 27 15.16 14.22 -6.70
CA SER A 27 15.23 15.69 -6.68
C SER A 27 16.69 16.18 -6.74
N LEU A 28 17.62 15.52 -6.04
CA LEU A 28 19.05 15.83 -6.12
C LEU A 28 19.61 15.58 -7.52
N LEU A 29 19.25 14.47 -8.15
CA LEU A 29 19.67 14.13 -9.52
C LEU A 29 19.09 15.07 -10.58
N GLU A 30 17.95 15.71 -10.32
CA GLU A 30 17.33 16.71 -11.21
C GLU A 30 17.92 18.12 -11.02
N VAL A 31 18.24 18.49 -9.78
CA VAL A 31 18.60 19.88 -9.43
C VAL A 31 20.13 20.11 -9.38
N SER A 32 20.94 19.10 -9.05
CA SER A 32 22.40 19.24 -8.93
C SER A 32 23.14 18.57 -10.09
N PRO A 33 23.71 19.36 -11.04
CA PRO A 33 24.50 18.81 -12.14
C PRO A 33 25.70 17.98 -11.67
N LYS A 34 26.26 18.31 -10.50
CA LYS A 34 27.39 17.58 -9.94
C LYS A 34 27.00 16.20 -9.43
N VAL A 35 25.87 16.09 -8.73
CA VAL A 35 25.31 14.79 -8.31
C VAL A 35 24.97 13.95 -9.54
N THR A 36 24.35 14.57 -10.56
CA THR A 36 24.08 13.93 -11.85
C THR A 36 25.36 13.41 -12.50
N ALA A 37 26.42 14.21 -12.56
CA ALA A 37 27.69 13.82 -13.18
C ALA A 37 28.37 12.64 -12.48
N ILE A 38 28.26 12.54 -11.15
CA ILE A 38 28.79 11.40 -10.40
C ILE A 38 27.97 10.14 -10.70
N PHE A 39 26.63 10.24 -10.69
CA PHE A 39 25.74 9.12 -11.02
C PHE A 39 25.96 8.62 -12.45
N ASP A 40 26.10 9.53 -13.42
CA ASP A 40 26.27 9.20 -14.84
C ASP A 40 27.71 8.79 -15.19
N TYR A 41 28.66 8.85 -14.26
CA TYR A 41 30.09 8.61 -14.52
C TYR A 41 30.35 7.21 -15.11
N SER A 42 29.75 6.18 -14.51
CA SER A 42 29.84 4.80 -14.99
C SER A 42 28.61 3.99 -14.55
N ASP A 43 28.34 2.87 -15.22
CA ASP A 43 27.29 1.94 -14.78
C ASP A 43 27.54 1.43 -13.35
N GLN A 44 28.82 1.26 -12.97
CA GLN A 44 29.21 0.83 -11.63
C GLN A 44 28.88 1.87 -10.55
N GLU A 45 29.08 3.16 -10.83
CA GLU A 45 28.70 4.21 -9.88
C GLU A 45 27.18 4.32 -9.75
N ALA A 46 26.44 4.26 -10.86
CA ALA A 46 24.98 4.25 -10.85
C ALA A 46 24.41 3.07 -10.05
N ILE A 47 24.99 1.87 -10.20
CA ILE A 47 24.62 0.69 -9.42
C ILE A 47 24.95 0.90 -7.94
N ARG A 48 26.17 1.36 -7.60
CA ARG A 48 26.56 1.61 -6.20
C ARG A 48 25.59 2.56 -5.50
N PHE A 49 25.20 3.64 -6.17
CA PHE A 49 24.26 4.62 -5.66
C PHE A 49 22.88 4.01 -5.42
N THR A 50 22.39 3.27 -6.41
CA THR A 50 21.07 2.66 -6.35
C THR A 50 20.98 1.58 -5.26
N GLU A 51 22.00 0.73 -5.16
CA GLU A 51 22.06 -0.32 -4.14
C GLU A 51 22.19 0.26 -2.72
N SER A 52 22.94 1.35 -2.56
CA SER A 52 23.00 2.06 -1.29
C SER A 52 21.63 2.62 -0.88
N ALA A 53 20.92 3.26 -1.81
CA ALA A 53 19.57 3.74 -1.57
C ALA A 53 18.59 2.60 -1.23
N LEU A 54 18.68 1.46 -1.94
CA LEU A 54 17.88 0.27 -1.64
C LEU A 54 18.13 -0.28 -0.23
N ALA A 55 19.39 -0.29 0.22
CA ALA A 55 19.79 -0.80 1.52
C ALA A 55 19.39 0.14 2.68
N ASN A 56 19.48 1.46 2.46
CA ASN A 56 19.25 2.46 3.50
C ASN A 56 17.78 2.89 3.63
N ASN A 57 16.98 2.75 2.57
CA ASN A 57 15.56 3.05 2.63
C ASN A 57 14.81 2.01 3.49
N SER A 58 14.14 2.49 4.55
CA SER A 58 13.49 1.66 5.57
C SER A 58 12.36 0.77 5.02
N ILE A 59 11.77 1.11 3.88
CA ILE A 59 10.70 0.37 3.23
C ILE A 59 11.26 -0.61 2.20
N THR A 60 12.12 -0.14 1.28
CA THR A 60 12.59 -0.99 0.17
C THR A 60 13.57 -2.07 0.61
N ARG A 61 14.32 -1.85 1.68
CA ARG A 61 15.26 -2.86 2.22
C ARG A 61 14.58 -4.18 2.58
N HIS A 62 13.27 -4.19 2.83
CA HIS A 62 12.51 -5.39 3.18
C HIS A 62 11.79 -5.99 1.98
N ARG A 63 12.43 -6.92 1.27
CA ARG A 63 11.89 -7.69 0.13
C ARG A 63 11.48 -6.88 -1.10
N LEU A 64 11.09 -5.62 -0.98
CA LEU A 64 10.69 -4.77 -2.11
C LEU A 64 11.88 -4.40 -3.01
N HIS A 65 13.12 -4.44 -2.50
CA HIS A 65 14.32 -4.36 -3.33
C HIS A 65 14.35 -5.42 -4.43
N ARG A 66 13.78 -6.61 -4.18
CA ARG A 66 13.65 -7.66 -5.19
C ARG A 66 12.74 -7.20 -6.34
N LEU A 67 11.58 -6.62 -6.03
CA LEU A 67 10.65 -6.08 -7.04
C LEU A 67 11.28 -4.92 -7.81
N TYR A 68 12.05 -4.06 -7.14
CA TYR A 68 12.85 -3.03 -7.81
C TYR A 68 13.82 -3.65 -8.81
N ARG A 69 14.63 -4.63 -8.39
CA ARG A 69 15.65 -5.27 -9.24
C ARG A 69 15.02 -6.05 -10.40
N MET A 70 13.93 -6.76 -10.15
CA MET A 70 13.15 -7.44 -11.19
C MET A 70 12.64 -6.45 -12.23
N SER A 71 12.03 -5.35 -11.79
CA SER A 71 11.52 -4.29 -12.68
C SER A 71 12.65 -3.65 -13.50
N ALA A 72 13.80 -3.36 -12.87
CA ALA A 72 14.97 -2.84 -13.54
C ALA A 72 15.49 -3.79 -14.63
N ARG A 73 15.61 -5.09 -14.34
CA ARG A 73 16.04 -6.10 -15.32
C ARG A 73 15.03 -6.24 -16.47
N LEU A 74 13.72 -6.23 -16.19
CA LEU A 74 12.68 -6.28 -17.23
C LEU A 74 12.73 -5.06 -18.15
N ARG A 75 13.08 -3.89 -17.62
CA ARG A 75 13.20 -2.65 -18.41
C ARG A 75 14.47 -2.62 -19.25
N ASP A 76 15.54 -3.27 -18.80
CA ASP A 76 16.81 -3.24 -19.50
C ASP A 76 16.70 -3.90 -20.90
N PRO A 77 17.14 -3.22 -21.98
CA PRO A 77 17.12 -3.79 -23.33
C PRO A 77 18.02 -5.02 -23.51
N SER A 78 19.03 -5.21 -22.67
CA SER A 78 19.96 -6.33 -22.79
C SER A 78 19.42 -7.63 -22.20
N LEU A 79 18.22 -7.63 -21.60
CA LEU A 79 17.65 -8.83 -21.01
C LEU A 79 17.40 -9.92 -22.07
N THR A 80 18.12 -11.02 -21.94
CA THR A 80 17.89 -12.26 -22.69
C THR A 80 17.20 -13.27 -21.80
N CYS A 81 16.00 -13.70 -22.19
CA CYS A 81 15.23 -14.74 -21.50
C CYS A 81 14.12 -15.27 -22.41
N ASP A 82 14.00 -16.59 -22.48
CA ASP A 82 13.13 -17.29 -23.43
C ASP A 82 11.66 -17.18 -23.03
N ASN A 83 11.36 -17.13 -21.73
CA ASN A 83 10.00 -17.05 -21.22
C ASN A 83 9.93 -16.51 -19.78
N LEU A 84 8.73 -16.13 -19.35
CA LEU A 84 8.48 -15.58 -18.01
C LEU A 84 8.87 -16.54 -16.87
N ALA A 85 8.70 -17.86 -17.05
CA ALA A 85 9.02 -18.83 -16.01
C ALA A 85 10.54 -18.93 -15.77
N GLU A 86 11.33 -18.86 -16.84
CA GLU A 86 12.78 -18.77 -16.76
C GLU A 86 13.22 -17.45 -16.12
N PHE A 87 12.55 -16.33 -16.40
CA PHE A 87 12.86 -15.06 -15.74
C PHE A 87 12.62 -15.15 -14.22
N ILE A 88 11.44 -15.64 -13.82
CA ILE A 88 11.02 -15.71 -12.42
C ILE A 88 11.88 -16.68 -11.59
N SER A 89 12.42 -17.73 -12.22
CA SER A 89 13.28 -18.71 -11.54
C SER A 89 14.69 -18.18 -11.24
N ARG A 90 15.09 -17.04 -11.82
CA ARG A 90 16.37 -16.39 -11.52
C ARG A 90 16.35 -15.81 -10.11
N ASP A 91 17.53 -15.76 -9.49
CA ASP A 91 17.68 -15.07 -8.22
C ASP A 91 17.71 -13.55 -8.43
N HIS A 92 16.78 -12.86 -7.76
CA HIS A 92 16.65 -11.41 -7.80
C HIS A 92 16.95 -10.76 -6.43
N ALA A 93 17.33 -11.55 -5.42
CA ALA A 93 17.73 -11.07 -4.11
C ALA A 93 19.19 -10.58 -4.08
N GLU A 94 20.00 -10.97 -5.06
CA GLU A 94 21.38 -10.51 -5.21
C GLU A 94 21.47 -9.09 -5.80
N PRO A 95 22.45 -8.26 -5.35
CA PRO A 95 22.75 -6.97 -5.97
C PRO A 95 23.16 -7.07 -7.44
N PHE A 96 22.99 -6.00 -8.22
CA PHE A 96 23.36 -5.96 -9.66
C PHE A 96 24.85 -6.19 -9.99
N HIS A 97 25.71 -6.35 -8.98
CA HIS A 97 27.15 -6.56 -9.12
C HIS A 97 27.61 -7.95 -8.66
N SER A 98 26.69 -8.88 -8.36
CA SER A 98 27.11 -10.21 -7.95
C SER A 98 27.83 -10.93 -9.10
N PRO A 99 28.98 -11.58 -8.84
CA PRO A 99 29.85 -12.19 -9.87
C PRO A 99 29.20 -13.33 -10.66
N SER A 100 27.98 -13.74 -10.28
CA SER A 100 27.13 -14.69 -10.98
C SER A 100 26.29 -14.09 -12.12
N GLU A 101 26.31 -12.76 -12.31
CA GLU A 101 25.49 -12.10 -13.34
C GLU A 101 26.27 -11.78 -14.63
N GLU A 102 25.76 -12.28 -15.76
CA GLU A 102 26.34 -12.05 -17.10
C GLU A 102 25.90 -10.71 -17.73
N ALA A 103 24.86 -10.05 -17.20
CA ALA A 103 24.31 -8.81 -17.75
C ALA A 103 24.11 -7.74 -16.65
N SER A 104 24.86 -6.64 -16.74
CA SER A 104 24.71 -5.47 -15.87
C SER A 104 23.59 -4.55 -16.36
N VAL A 105 22.75 -4.07 -15.45
CA VAL A 105 21.72 -3.05 -15.77
C VAL A 105 22.38 -1.72 -16.10
N SER A 106 21.96 -1.07 -17.19
CA SER A 106 22.55 0.20 -17.62
C SER A 106 22.21 1.37 -16.69
N ARG A 107 23.11 2.38 -16.59
CA ARG A 107 22.86 3.62 -15.84
C ARG A 107 21.58 4.35 -16.27
N THR A 108 21.22 4.27 -17.55
CA THR A 108 19.98 4.86 -18.09
C THR A 108 18.75 4.17 -17.50
N THR A 109 18.77 2.83 -17.44
CA THR A 109 17.73 2.04 -16.79
C THR A 109 17.63 2.40 -15.30
N LEU A 110 18.77 2.50 -14.60
CA LEU A 110 18.79 2.85 -13.17
C LEU A 110 18.27 4.25 -12.90
N ARG A 111 18.60 5.24 -13.73
CA ARG A 111 18.05 6.60 -13.61
C ARG A 111 16.53 6.61 -13.76
N ASN A 112 16.01 5.86 -14.73
CA ASN A 112 14.57 5.71 -14.90
C ASN A 112 13.92 5.01 -13.70
N MET A 113 14.59 4.02 -13.11
CA MET A 113 14.10 3.32 -11.93
C MET A 113 14.10 4.19 -10.67
N VAL A 114 15.10 5.06 -10.47
CA VAL A 114 15.10 6.06 -9.39
C VAL A 114 13.91 7.01 -9.55
N LYS A 115 13.64 7.46 -10.78
CA LYS A 115 12.45 8.28 -11.08
C LYS A 115 11.15 7.52 -10.78
N THR A 116 11.04 6.26 -11.21
CA THR A 116 9.88 5.42 -10.89
C THR A 116 9.70 5.26 -9.38
N ALA A 117 10.76 4.97 -8.62
CA ALA A 117 10.68 4.84 -7.17
C ALA A 117 10.23 6.13 -6.48
N SER A 118 10.71 7.29 -6.95
CA SER A 118 10.23 8.62 -6.51
C SER A 118 8.73 8.81 -6.81
N THR A 119 8.27 8.46 -8.01
CA THR A 119 6.85 8.50 -8.39
C THR A 119 6.00 7.58 -7.50
N LEU A 120 6.47 6.36 -7.22
CA LEU A 120 5.76 5.43 -6.33
C LEU A 120 5.71 5.96 -4.90
N GLN A 121 6.75 6.63 -4.39
CA GLN A 121 6.71 7.30 -3.09
C GLN A 121 5.64 8.40 -3.03
N GLN A 122 5.52 9.21 -4.08
CA GLN A 122 4.46 10.23 -4.18
C GLN A 122 3.06 9.59 -4.21
N TRP A 123 2.87 8.51 -4.97
CA TRP A 123 1.63 7.73 -4.97
C TRP A 123 1.30 7.14 -3.60
N ALA A 124 2.30 6.62 -2.89
CA ALA A 124 2.10 6.07 -1.56
C ALA A 124 1.56 7.15 -0.61
N CYS A 125 2.18 8.32 -0.62
CA CYS A 125 1.75 9.46 0.19
C CYS A 125 0.34 9.94 -0.17
N ALA A 126 0.01 10.00 -1.47
CA ALA A 126 -1.31 10.40 -1.95
C ALA A 126 -2.41 9.41 -1.51
N CYS A 127 -2.15 8.10 -1.66
CA CYS A 127 -3.08 7.05 -1.24
C CYS A 127 -3.30 7.06 0.27
N LEU A 128 -2.24 7.12 1.08
CA LEU A 128 -2.35 7.16 2.54
C LEU A 128 -3.10 8.40 3.02
N THR A 129 -2.82 9.57 2.44
CA THR A 129 -3.54 10.81 2.75
C THR A 129 -5.03 10.66 2.44
N THR A 130 -5.35 10.08 1.29
CA THR A 130 -6.73 9.85 0.85
C THR A 130 -7.45 8.87 1.77
N PHE A 131 -6.86 7.73 2.07
CA PHE A 131 -7.46 6.73 2.97
C PHE A 131 -7.67 7.29 4.38
N LEU A 132 -6.70 8.04 4.92
CA LEU A 132 -6.83 8.69 6.22
C LEU A 132 -7.95 9.74 6.21
N GLY A 133 -8.01 10.57 5.18
CA GLY A 133 -9.07 11.56 5.00
C GLY A 133 -10.45 10.92 4.96
N ARG A 134 -10.61 9.87 4.15
CA ARG A 134 -11.86 9.10 4.05
C ARG A 134 -12.25 8.47 5.39
N THR A 135 -11.31 7.81 6.07
CA THR A 135 -11.55 7.17 7.37
C THR A 135 -11.95 8.19 8.44
N ARG A 136 -11.28 9.35 8.50
CA ARG A 136 -11.59 10.43 9.45
C ARG A 136 -12.93 11.10 9.17
N ALA A 137 -13.43 11.03 7.94
CA ALA A 137 -14.72 11.59 7.55
C ALA A 137 -15.91 10.65 7.84
N VAL A 138 -15.69 9.44 8.37
CA VAL A 138 -16.78 8.51 8.72
C VAL A 138 -17.29 8.78 10.14
N THR A 139 -18.60 8.64 10.36
CA THR A 139 -19.20 8.76 11.68
C THR A 139 -19.26 7.39 12.35
N PHE A 140 -18.58 7.20 13.47
CA PHE A 140 -18.54 5.91 14.14
C PHE A 140 -19.70 5.76 15.13
N ARG A 141 -20.36 4.60 15.10
CA ARG A 141 -21.50 4.28 15.99
C ARG A 141 -21.21 3.02 16.78
N ARG A 142 -21.74 2.94 18.00
CA ARG A 142 -21.62 1.80 18.90
C ARG A 142 -22.96 1.47 19.55
N TRP A 143 -23.08 0.30 20.15
CA TRP A 143 -24.28 -0.05 20.91
C TRP A 143 -24.36 0.74 22.21
N THR A 144 -25.58 1.04 22.62
CA THR A 144 -25.88 1.50 23.99
C THR A 144 -26.52 0.36 24.78
N ARG A 145 -26.12 0.24 26.04
CA ARG A 145 -26.70 -0.72 26.98
C ARG A 145 -27.56 0.00 27.99
N ASP A 146 -28.71 -0.58 28.30
CA ASP A 146 -29.49 -0.21 29.49
C ASP A 146 -28.68 -0.63 30.71
N THR A 147 -28.29 0.34 31.55
CA THR A 147 -27.45 0.11 32.73
C THR A 147 -28.11 -0.77 33.78
N VAL A 148 -29.45 -0.78 33.82
CA VAL A 148 -30.25 -1.54 34.77
C VAL A 148 -30.47 -2.97 34.27
N LYS A 149 -30.80 -3.13 32.99
CA LYS A 149 -31.14 -4.45 32.41
C LYS A 149 -29.96 -5.16 31.74
N GLN A 150 -28.82 -4.47 31.56
CA GLN A 150 -27.64 -4.95 30.83
C GLN A 150 -27.95 -5.46 29.40
N ARG A 151 -29.08 -5.01 28.83
CA ARG A 151 -29.53 -5.34 27.48
C ARG A 151 -29.17 -4.22 26.50
N ILE A 152 -28.98 -4.59 25.24
CA ILE A 152 -28.78 -3.63 24.16
C ILE A 152 -30.08 -2.83 24.00
N ALA A 153 -29.99 -1.51 24.11
CA ALA A 153 -31.13 -0.60 24.11
C ALA A 153 -31.20 0.27 22.84
N GLY A 154 -30.07 0.45 22.14
CA GLY A 154 -29.99 1.29 20.95
C GLY A 154 -28.57 1.48 20.47
N THR A 155 -28.34 2.58 19.76
CA THR A 155 -27.04 2.94 19.17
C THR A 155 -26.72 4.41 19.44
N CYS A 156 -25.43 4.75 19.57
CA CYS A 156 -24.97 6.13 19.72
C CYS A 156 -23.68 6.40 18.94
N ILE A 157 -23.44 7.67 18.62
CA ILE A 157 -22.19 8.11 18.00
C ILE A 157 -21.09 8.13 19.07
N TYR A 158 -19.87 7.78 18.67
CA TYR A 158 -18.68 7.98 19.49
C TYR A 158 -17.55 8.56 18.65
N GLN A 159 -16.63 9.26 19.32
CA GLN A 159 -15.41 9.73 18.71
C GLN A 159 -14.33 8.66 18.89
N PRO A 160 -13.79 8.08 17.81
CA PRO A 160 -12.67 7.16 17.93
C PRO A 160 -11.40 7.89 18.36
N ARG A 161 -10.44 7.11 18.88
CA ARG A 161 -9.10 7.61 19.19
C ARG A 161 -8.37 7.87 17.88
N ASP A 162 -7.64 8.99 17.79
CA ASP A 162 -6.74 9.21 16.66
C ASP A 162 -5.48 8.35 16.84
N ALA A 163 -5.21 7.49 15.85
CA ALA A 163 -4.00 6.69 15.81
C ALA A 163 -2.79 7.47 15.26
N GLY A 164 -3.01 8.70 14.79
CA GLY A 164 -1.97 9.56 14.23
C GLY A 164 -1.62 9.23 12.79
N SER A 165 -0.40 9.58 12.40
CA SER A 165 0.18 9.32 11.07
C SER A 165 0.23 7.82 10.73
N PRO A 166 0.36 7.45 9.44
CA PRO A 166 0.56 6.06 9.05
C PRO A 166 1.74 5.42 9.77
N SER A 167 1.59 4.17 10.19
CA SER A 167 2.71 3.40 10.73
C SER A 167 3.56 2.82 9.60
N TRP A 168 4.79 2.41 9.92
CA TRP A 168 5.70 1.82 8.94
C TRP A 168 5.09 0.65 8.15
N VAL A 169 4.32 -0.23 8.80
CA VAL A 169 3.70 -1.37 8.10
C VAL A 169 2.57 -0.92 7.16
N GLU A 170 1.83 0.13 7.54
CA GLU A 170 0.77 0.69 6.71
C GLU A 170 1.37 1.31 5.44
N GLU A 171 2.45 2.07 5.59
CA GLU A 171 3.19 2.58 4.43
C GLU A 171 3.76 1.45 3.59
N TYR A 172 4.42 0.48 4.22
CA TYR A 172 5.01 -0.67 3.54
C TYR A 172 3.99 -1.42 2.68
N ARG A 173 2.77 -1.65 3.18
CA ARG A 173 1.70 -2.33 2.41
C ARG A 173 1.29 -1.55 1.17
N VAL A 174 1.23 -0.22 1.26
CA VAL A 174 0.97 0.63 0.08
C VAL A 174 2.12 0.55 -0.91
N TYR A 175 3.38 0.69 -0.45
CA TYR A 175 4.55 0.51 -1.33
C TYR A 175 4.59 -0.87 -1.96
N ARG A 176 4.27 -1.92 -1.21
CA ARG A 176 4.20 -3.28 -1.72
C ARG A 176 3.17 -3.41 -2.84
N ALA A 177 1.96 -2.90 -2.62
CA ALA A 177 0.92 -2.87 -3.65
C ALA A 177 1.39 -2.13 -4.91
N LEU A 178 1.98 -0.94 -4.74
CA LEU A 178 2.52 -0.13 -5.84
C LEU A 178 3.64 -0.82 -6.62
N TRP A 179 4.60 -1.43 -5.93
CA TRP A 179 5.69 -2.16 -6.56
C TRP A 179 5.20 -3.40 -7.32
N ASN A 180 4.17 -4.08 -6.83
CA ASN A 180 3.56 -5.19 -7.56
C ASN A 180 2.82 -4.71 -8.81
N LEU A 181 2.07 -3.61 -8.73
CA LEU A 181 1.43 -2.99 -9.89
C LEU A 181 2.47 -2.56 -10.94
N GLN A 182 3.58 -1.95 -10.48
CA GLN A 182 4.69 -1.55 -11.35
C GLN A 182 5.38 -2.75 -12.01
N TYR A 183 5.70 -3.77 -11.21
CA TYR A 183 6.31 -5.01 -11.70
C TYR A 183 5.40 -5.71 -12.73
N TYR A 184 4.10 -5.77 -12.47
CA TYR A 184 3.12 -6.30 -13.40
C TYR A 184 3.10 -5.51 -14.73
N ALA A 185 3.14 -4.18 -14.68
CA ALA A 185 3.26 -3.34 -15.88
C ALA A 185 4.52 -3.68 -16.68
N ASP A 186 5.65 -3.89 -16.00
CA ASP A 186 6.93 -4.20 -16.62
C ASP A 186 6.96 -5.61 -17.22
N ILE A 187 6.31 -6.60 -16.59
CA ILE A 187 6.10 -7.93 -17.19
C ILE A 187 5.30 -7.79 -18.49
N LEU A 188 4.21 -7.03 -18.50
CA LEU A 188 3.40 -6.84 -19.71
C LEU A 188 4.21 -6.18 -20.84
N ARG A 189 5.07 -5.20 -20.51
CA ARG A 189 5.97 -4.55 -21.48
C ARG A 189 7.03 -5.52 -22.00
N ALA A 190 7.72 -6.21 -21.11
CA ALA A 190 8.77 -7.16 -21.46
C ALA A 190 8.21 -8.34 -22.26
N GLY A 191 7.05 -8.88 -21.86
CA GLY A 191 6.37 -9.95 -22.57
C GLY A 191 5.99 -9.57 -23.99
N ARG A 192 5.55 -8.33 -24.24
CA ARG A 192 5.34 -7.81 -25.60
C ARG A 192 6.65 -7.69 -26.38
N ARG A 193 7.72 -7.17 -25.76
CA ARG A 193 9.04 -7.00 -26.40
C ARG A 193 9.69 -8.34 -26.78
N MET A 194 9.58 -9.33 -25.90
CA MET A 194 10.21 -10.64 -26.02
C MET A 194 9.30 -11.71 -26.63
N ASN A 195 8.07 -11.34 -27.02
CA ASN A 195 7.04 -12.24 -27.53
C ASN A 195 6.75 -13.44 -26.60
N TRP A 196 6.74 -13.20 -25.28
CA TRP A 196 6.33 -14.22 -24.32
C TRP A 196 4.84 -14.51 -24.47
N GLU A 197 4.44 -15.79 -24.38
CA GLU A 197 3.02 -16.18 -24.30
C GLU A 197 2.41 -15.62 -23.01
N THR A 198 1.84 -14.43 -23.11
CA THR A 198 1.29 -13.65 -21.99
C THR A 198 -0.11 -14.09 -21.58
N VAL A 199 -0.75 -14.97 -22.37
CA VAL A 199 -2.17 -15.36 -22.27
C VAL A 199 -2.50 -16.08 -20.94
N GLY A 200 -1.50 -16.57 -20.19
CA GLY A 200 -1.67 -17.14 -18.85
C GLY A 200 -1.26 -16.24 -17.68
N ALA A 201 -0.51 -15.16 -17.92
CA ALA A 201 0.07 -14.32 -16.86
C ALA A 201 -0.99 -13.47 -16.13
N SER A 202 -2.07 -13.09 -16.82
CA SER A 202 -3.19 -12.34 -16.22
C SER A 202 -4.04 -13.17 -15.26
N ARG A 203 -4.03 -14.51 -15.35
CA ARG A 203 -4.80 -15.38 -14.42
C ARG A 203 -4.02 -15.83 -13.20
N ASN A 204 -2.69 -15.77 -13.25
CA ASN A 204 -1.84 -16.17 -12.14
C ASN A 204 -1.43 -14.93 -11.34
N PHE A 205 -2.36 -14.39 -10.55
CA PHE A 205 -2.03 -13.59 -9.37
C PHE A 205 -1.01 -14.31 -8.45
N ALA A 206 -0.92 -15.65 -8.54
CA ALA A 206 0.11 -16.48 -7.95
C ALA A 206 1.57 -16.11 -8.33
N LEU A 207 1.79 -15.29 -9.37
CA LEU A 207 3.13 -14.79 -9.71
C LEU A 207 3.57 -13.59 -8.84
N TRP A 208 2.68 -13.06 -7.98
CA TRP A 208 2.93 -11.90 -7.14
C TRP A 208 3.72 -12.22 -5.85
N GLY A 209 4.17 -13.47 -5.70
CA GLY A 209 5.13 -13.83 -4.67
C GLY A 209 5.30 -15.34 -4.55
N ALA A 210 6.33 -15.89 -5.20
CA ALA A 210 6.77 -17.27 -4.98
C ALA A 210 7.09 -17.59 -3.49
N ASP A 211 7.15 -16.56 -2.62
CA ASP A 211 7.49 -16.65 -1.20
C ASP A 211 6.42 -16.09 -0.24
N VAL A 212 5.20 -15.77 -0.71
CA VAL A 212 4.10 -15.33 0.16
C VAL A 212 2.95 -16.34 0.07
N PRO A 213 2.76 -17.21 1.08
CA PRO A 213 1.77 -18.30 1.03
C PRO A 213 0.28 -17.89 0.91
N GLU A 214 -0.05 -16.59 0.83
CA GLU A 214 -1.43 -16.10 0.94
C GLU A 214 -1.73 -15.03 -0.15
N ASP A 215 -1.93 -15.49 -1.39
CA ASP A 215 -2.26 -14.69 -2.59
C ASP A 215 -3.41 -13.69 -2.36
N PHE A 216 -4.37 -14.03 -1.50
CA PHE A 216 -5.54 -13.20 -1.21
C PHE A 216 -5.20 -11.89 -0.48
N ILE A 217 -4.13 -11.87 0.33
CA ILE A 217 -3.78 -10.68 1.14
C ILE A 217 -3.33 -9.54 0.25
N LEU A 218 -2.44 -9.86 -0.68
CA LEU A 218 -1.83 -8.87 -1.56
C LEU A 218 -2.84 -8.34 -2.58
N GLU A 219 -3.78 -9.18 -3.02
CA GLU A 219 -4.87 -8.76 -3.91
C GLU A 219 -5.67 -7.60 -3.32
N GLN A 220 -6.12 -7.69 -2.06
CA GLN A 220 -6.94 -6.63 -1.45
C GLN A 220 -6.15 -5.34 -1.20
N GLU A 221 -4.87 -5.44 -0.85
CA GLU A 221 -4.00 -4.26 -0.73
C GLU A 221 -3.82 -3.57 -2.09
N ALA A 222 -3.51 -4.34 -3.13
CA ALA A 222 -3.31 -3.80 -4.48
C ALA A 222 -4.58 -3.24 -5.10
N LEU A 223 -5.72 -3.90 -4.90
CA LEU A 223 -7.01 -3.36 -5.33
C LEU A 223 -7.34 -2.07 -4.57
N SER A 224 -7.11 -2.00 -3.25
CA SER A 224 -7.35 -0.77 -2.49
C SER A 224 -6.54 0.39 -3.05
N VAL A 225 -5.25 0.17 -3.29
CA VAL A 225 -4.34 1.18 -3.85
C VAL A 225 -4.71 1.54 -5.28
N ALA A 226 -5.00 0.56 -6.15
CA ALA A 226 -5.38 0.80 -7.53
C ALA A 226 -6.69 1.59 -7.65
N GLU A 227 -7.70 1.23 -6.86
CA GLU A 227 -8.96 1.97 -6.79
C GLU A 227 -8.72 3.40 -6.28
N CYS A 228 -7.87 3.58 -5.27
CA CYS A 228 -7.51 4.91 -4.77
C CYS A 228 -6.79 5.77 -5.82
N ILE A 229 -5.81 5.23 -6.53
CA ILE A 229 -5.10 5.93 -7.62
C ILE A 229 -6.09 6.33 -8.71
N ARG A 230 -6.96 5.40 -9.10
CA ARG A 230 -8.00 5.66 -10.10
C ARG A 230 -8.94 6.76 -9.63
N ASP A 231 -9.34 6.78 -8.37
CA ASP A 231 -10.17 7.87 -7.84
C ASP A 231 -9.44 9.21 -7.87
N ILE A 232 -8.14 9.24 -7.54
CA ILE A 232 -7.30 10.46 -7.53
C ILE A 232 -7.08 11.01 -8.96
N LEU A 233 -6.71 10.15 -9.91
CA LEU A 233 -6.43 10.50 -11.31
C LEU A 233 -7.70 10.84 -12.08
N PHE A 234 -8.67 9.95 -11.89
CA PHE A 234 -10.04 10.03 -12.35
C PHE A 234 -10.61 11.39 -12.02
N ASN A 235 -10.81 11.60 -10.72
CA ASN A 235 -11.80 12.54 -10.18
C ASN A 235 -13.15 12.52 -10.94
N ASP A 236 -13.37 11.49 -11.78
CA ASP A 236 -14.35 11.46 -12.84
C ASP A 236 -15.34 10.37 -12.45
N SER A 237 -16.46 10.85 -11.95
CA SER A 237 -17.76 10.20 -11.92
C SER A 237 -18.29 9.78 -13.31
N LYS A 238 -17.45 9.81 -14.35
CA LYS A 238 -17.86 9.63 -15.75
C LYS A 238 -17.64 8.24 -16.32
N LYS A 239 -16.95 7.33 -15.62
CA LYS A 239 -16.96 5.91 -15.99
C LYS A 239 -17.42 5.05 -14.84
N THR A 240 -18.73 4.85 -14.81
CA THR A 240 -19.39 3.71 -14.20
C THR A 240 -18.75 2.44 -14.75
N ILE A 241 -17.74 1.90 -14.06
CA ILE A 241 -17.46 0.48 -14.21
C ILE A 241 -18.70 -0.19 -13.62
N SER A 242 -19.42 -0.89 -14.50
CA SER A 242 -20.47 -1.82 -14.12
C SER A 242 -20.05 -2.57 -12.86
N ALA A 243 -20.99 -2.85 -11.96
CA ALA A 243 -20.76 -3.71 -10.78
C ALA A 243 -20.19 -5.12 -11.13
N SER A 244 -19.99 -5.41 -12.41
CA SER A 244 -19.21 -6.52 -12.97
C SER A 244 -17.69 -6.39 -12.76
N GLY A 245 -17.23 -6.77 -11.56
CA GLY A 245 -16.35 -7.93 -11.34
C GLY A 245 -14.96 -8.07 -11.99
N ASP A 246 -14.49 -7.18 -12.89
CA ASP A 246 -13.19 -7.37 -13.53
C ASP A 246 -12.06 -6.62 -12.78
N HIS A 247 -11.64 -7.20 -11.66
CA HIS A 247 -10.49 -6.73 -10.87
C HIS A 247 -9.22 -6.56 -11.71
N LEU A 248 -9.02 -7.41 -12.72
CA LEU A 248 -7.85 -7.38 -13.59
C LEU A 248 -7.83 -6.10 -14.44
N ALA A 249 -8.98 -5.71 -15.00
CA ALA A 249 -9.08 -4.48 -15.78
C ALA A 249 -8.69 -3.23 -14.97
N ILE A 250 -9.04 -3.18 -13.68
CA ILE A 250 -8.63 -2.08 -12.79
C ILE A 250 -7.12 -2.07 -12.61
N LEU A 251 -6.53 -3.21 -12.27
CA LEU A 251 -5.08 -3.32 -12.04
C LEU A 251 -4.29 -3.01 -13.31
N GLU A 252 -4.68 -3.55 -14.46
CA GLU A 252 -4.08 -3.26 -15.76
C GLU A 252 -4.13 -1.76 -16.09
N SER A 253 -5.30 -1.12 -15.88
CA SER A 253 -5.45 0.32 -16.16
C SER A 253 -4.53 1.18 -15.33
N VAL A 254 -4.36 0.86 -14.04
CA VAL A 254 -3.50 1.64 -13.12
C VAL A 254 -2.03 1.33 -13.36
N ALA A 255 -1.68 0.07 -13.59
CA ALA A 255 -0.31 -0.37 -13.89
C ALA A 255 0.27 0.37 -15.11
N LEU A 256 -0.55 0.67 -16.11
CA LEU A 256 -0.13 1.46 -17.26
C LEU A 256 0.15 2.93 -16.92
N VAL A 257 -0.60 3.53 -15.99
CA VAL A 257 -0.45 4.95 -15.61
C VAL A 257 0.69 5.17 -14.61
N LEU A 258 1.07 4.17 -13.81
CA LEU A 258 2.19 4.30 -12.86
C LEU A 258 3.55 4.58 -13.52
N ASP A 259 3.69 4.24 -14.79
CA ASP A 259 4.91 4.47 -15.57
C ASP A 259 4.97 5.88 -16.18
N ASP A 260 3.81 6.54 -16.29
CA ASP A 260 3.76 7.95 -16.66
C ASP A 260 4.18 8.82 -15.47
N SER A 261 4.77 9.98 -15.77
CA SER A 261 5.22 10.90 -14.72
C SER A 261 4.02 11.32 -13.84
N PHE A 262 4.23 11.39 -12.52
CA PHE A 262 3.19 11.83 -11.59
C PHE A 262 2.58 13.17 -12.06
N PRO A 263 1.25 13.31 -12.14
CA PRO A 263 0.65 14.52 -12.66
C PRO A 263 1.07 15.73 -11.82
N ILE A 264 1.71 16.73 -12.45
CA ILE A 264 2.25 17.93 -11.78
C ILE A 264 1.17 18.69 -10.97
N CYS A 265 -0.10 18.55 -11.37
CA CYS A 265 -1.25 19.17 -10.71
C CYS A 265 -1.61 18.56 -9.35
N LEU A 266 -1.23 17.31 -9.12
CA LEU A 266 -1.36 16.64 -7.84
C LEU A 266 -0.01 16.84 -7.15
N ARG A 267 0.11 17.75 -6.19
CA ARG A 267 1.29 17.84 -5.32
C ARG A 267 0.91 17.38 -3.92
N PRO A 268 0.69 16.08 -3.71
CA PRO A 268 0.41 15.58 -2.38
C PRO A 268 1.58 15.91 -1.46
N PRO A 269 1.35 16.13 -0.16
CA PRO A 269 2.43 16.17 0.81
C PRO A 269 3.23 14.87 0.66
N THR A 270 4.51 14.97 0.33
CA THR A 270 5.42 13.84 0.22
C THR A 270 6.32 13.85 1.43
N TRP A 271 6.41 12.72 2.13
CA TRP A 271 7.24 12.58 3.32
C TRP A 271 8.25 11.45 3.15
N ALA A 272 9.31 11.50 3.96
CA ALA A 272 10.29 10.43 4.03
C ALA A 272 9.65 9.21 4.71
N PRO A 273 9.95 7.99 4.25
CA PRO A 273 9.44 6.79 4.88
C PRO A 273 9.78 6.72 6.38
N PRO A 274 8.86 6.28 7.25
CA PRO A 274 9.11 6.18 8.68
C PRO A 274 10.20 5.15 8.96
N GLU A 275 10.89 5.30 10.09
CA GLU A 275 11.82 4.28 10.55
C GLU A 275 11.07 2.97 10.83
N GLN A 276 11.78 1.86 10.58
CA GLN A 276 11.25 0.57 10.92
C GLN A 276 11.18 0.41 12.45
N PRO A 277 10.07 -0.08 13.00
CA PRO A 277 9.96 -0.30 14.43
C PRO A 277 10.88 -1.44 14.90
N ASP A 278 11.66 -1.18 15.96
CA ASP A 278 12.46 -2.18 16.67
C ASP A 278 11.57 -2.97 17.65
N VAL A 279 10.70 -3.82 17.10
CA VAL A 279 9.78 -4.64 17.89
C VAL A 279 10.04 -6.11 17.60
N SER A 280 10.39 -6.85 18.66
CA SER A 280 10.55 -8.30 18.58
C SER A 280 9.25 -8.95 18.09
N ALA A 281 9.36 -10.00 17.27
CA ALA A 281 8.20 -10.70 16.72
C ALA A 281 7.23 -11.25 17.79
N SER A 282 7.74 -11.57 18.99
CA SER A 282 6.97 -12.08 20.13
C SER A 282 6.15 -11.01 20.86
N ASP A 283 6.54 -9.73 20.74
CA ASP A 283 5.91 -8.62 21.46
C ASP A 283 5.03 -7.73 20.56
N ASP A 284 5.01 -8.00 19.26
CA ASP A 284 4.22 -7.24 18.29
C ASP A 284 2.72 -7.62 18.29
N VAL A 285 2.03 -7.26 19.37
CA VAL A 285 0.59 -7.46 19.54
C VAL A 285 -0.22 -6.67 18.51
N TRP A 286 0.30 -5.51 18.09
CA TRP A 286 -0.35 -4.59 17.17
C TRP A 286 -0.08 -4.88 15.70
N LYS A 287 0.76 -5.88 15.40
CA LYS A 287 1.13 -6.27 14.04
C LYS A 287 1.69 -5.09 13.25
N ARG A 288 2.67 -4.41 13.84
CA ARG A 288 3.42 -3.27 13.28
C ARG A 288 4.85 -3.61 12.87
N GLY A 289 5.35 -4.77 13.28
CA GLY A 289 6.69 -5.28 13.03
C GLY A 289 6.75 -6.22 11.82
N PHE A 290 7.87 -6.94 11.72
CA PHE A 290 8.23 -7.71 10.52
C PHE A 290 7.22 -8.79 10.12
N LEU A 291 6.61 -9.49 11.10
CA LEU A 291 5.61 -10.53 10.79
C LEU A 291 4.37 -9.98 10.09
N ALA A 292 4.06 -8.70 10.30
CA ALA A 292 2.91 -8.06 9.68
C ALA A 292 3.12 -7.71 8.20
N VAL A 293 4.36 -7.81 7.71
CA VAL A 293 4.69 -7.80 6.29
C VAL A 293 4.13 -9.05 5.64
N THR A 294 4.40 -10.23 6.19
CA THR A 294 3.99 -11.50 5.57
C THR A 294 2.54 -11.87 5.83
N TYR A 295 1.92 -11.29 6.85
CA TYR A 295 0.60 -11.68 7.31
C TYR A 295 -0.26 -10.47 7.70
N ASN A 296 -1.46 -10.41 7.15
CA ASN A 296 -2.46 -9.40 7.48
C ASN A 296 -3.72 -10.08 8.07
N PRO A 297 -3.86 -10.11 9.40
CA PRO A 297 -4.99 -10.78 10.05
C PRO A 297 -6.35 -10.18 9.67
N LEU A 298 -6.38 -8.94 9.19
CA LEU A 298 -7.61 -8.27 8.83
C LEU A 298 -8.30 -8.93 7.63
N ASN A 299 -7.54 -9.43 6.66
CA ASN A 299 -8.12 -10.03 5.45
C ASN A 299 -8.84 -11.35 5.78
N LEU A 300 -8.26 -12.17 6.66
CA LEU A 300 -8.91 -13.38 7.16
C LEU A 300 -10.10 -13.07 8.08
N PHE A 301 -9.95 -12.06 8.94
CA PHE A 301 -11.04 -11.57 9.77
C PHE A 301 -12.21 -11.10 8.91
N TRP A 302 -11.94 -10.39 7.82
CA TRP A 302 -12.96 -9.87 6.94
C TRP A 302 -13.69 -10.98 6.17
N GLY A 303 -12.97 -11.99 5.67
CA GLY A 303 -13.60 -13.19 5.10
C GLY A 303 -14.55 -13.85 6.10
N SER A 304 -14.10 -14.02 7.34
CA SER A 304 -14.92 -14.54 8.44
C SER A 304 -16.11 -13.64 8.78
N LEU A 305 -15.92 -12.32 8.71
CA LEU A 305 -16.93 -11.32 8.99
C LEU A 305 -18.05 -11.40 7.97
N ARG A 306 -17.72 -11.42 6.67
CA ARG A 306 -18.66 -11.59 5.55
C ARG A 306 -19.51 -12.84 5.74
N ASP A 307 -18.87 -13.97 6.01
CA ASP A 307 -19.57 -15.25 6.17
C ASP A 307 -20.55 -15.19 7.36
N ARG A 308 -20.10 -14.70 8.52
CA ARG A 308 -20.98 -14.53 9.70
C ARG A 308 -22.14 -13.58 9.45
N ASN A 309 -21.88 -12.47 8.76
CA ASN A 309 -22.88 -11.44 8.46
C ASN A 309 -23.95 -11.95 7.48
N THR A 310 -23.60 -12.92 6.64
CA THR A 310 -24.52 -13.57 5.69
C THR A 310 -25.45 -14.55 6.40
N TYR A 311 -24.95 -15.33 7.36
CA TYR A 311 -25.75 -16.36 8.04
C TYR A 311 -26.47 -15.87 9.30
N ARG A 312 -26.01 -14.78 9.91
CA ARG A 312 -26.55 -14.27 11.17
C ARG A 312 -26.65 -12.75 11.16
N LYS A 313 -27.89 -12.25 11.19
CA LYS A 313 -28.14 -10.81 11.35
C LYS A 313 -27.85 -10.39 12.79
N THR A 314 -27.01 -9.38 12.95
CA THR A 314 -26.68 -8.78 14.23
C THR A 314 -27.65 -7.65 14.58
N TYR A 315 -27.83 -7.35 15.87
CA TYR A 315 -28.69 -6.24 16.31
C TYR A 315 -28.27 -4.91 15.67
N PHE A 316 -29.26 -4.16 15.18
CA PHE A 316 -29.10 -2.87 14.50
C PHE A 316 -28.22 -2.91 13.25
N GLN A 317 -27.94 -4.09 12.70
CA GLN A 317 -27.17 -4.20 11.47
C GLN A 317 -27.86 -3.45 10.32
N GLU A 318 -27.14 -2.50 9.73
CA GLU A 318 -27.66 -1.61 8.68
C GLU A 318 -27.56 -2.27 7.30
N VAL A 319 -26.45 -2.96 7.02
CA VAL A 319 -26.19 -3.62 5.74
C VAL A 319 -25.58 -4.99 5.91
N ALA A 320 -25.81 -5.88 4.96
CA ALA A 320 -25.03 -7.11 4.84
C ALA A 320 -23.64 -6.77 4.29
N ILE A 321 -22.60 -7.23 4.97
CA ILE A 321 -21.21 -7.03 4.51
C ILE A 321 -20.93 -8.05 3.42
N THR A 322 -21.28 -7.71 2.17
CA THR A 322 -21.11 -8.60 1.01
C THR A 322 -20.04 -8.12 0.03
N ASP A 323 -19.79 -6.81 -0.02
CA ASP A 323 -18.83 -6.18 -0.92
C ASP A 323 -17.59 -5.69 -0.17
N PHE A 324 -16.42 -5.88 -0.79
CA PHE A 324 -15.12 -5.39 -0.33
C PHE A 324 -14.85 -3.95 -0.78
N ARG A 325 -15.61 -3.40 -1.74
CA ARG A 325 -15.32 -2.07 -2.30
C ARG A 325 -15.30 -0.98 -1.24
N ALA A 326 -16.31 -0.89 -0.38
CA ALA A 326 -16.33 0.08 0.71
C ALA A 326 -15.18 -0.13 1.71
N PHE A 327 -14.79 -1.39 1.96
CA PHE A 327 -13.64 -1.73 2.78
C PHE A 327 -12.32 -1.24 2.15
N ARG A 328 -12.14 -1.46 0.85
CA ARG A 328 -10.98 -1.00 0.07
C ARG A 328 -10.93 0.52 -0.07
N ALA A 329 -12.08 1.16 -0.30
CA ALA A 329 -12.19 2.61 -0.45
C ALA A 329 -11.73 3.37 0.80
N LEU A 330 -11.92 2.77 1.98
CA LEU A 330 -11.45 3.29 3.27
C LEU A 330 -9.99 2.90 3.59
N GLY A 331 -9.32 2.16 2.72
CA GLY A 331 -7.95 1.68 2.93
C GLY A 331 -7.82 0.60 4.01
N MET A 332 -8.90 -0.10 4.35
CA MET A 332 -8.90 -1.02 5.50
C MET A 332 -7.88 -2.14 5.34
N ALA A 333 -7.68 -2.66 4.12
CA ALA A 333 -6.65 -3.66 3.81
C ALA A 333 -5.23 -3.20 4.19
N VAL A 334 -4.98 -1.90 4.26
CA VAL A 334 -3.67 -1.32 4.56
C VAL A 334 -3.46 -1.18 6.07
N TRP A 335 -4.51 -0.87 6.83
CA TRP A 335 -4.42 -0.47 8.24
C TRP A 335 -3.88 -1.55 9.18
N ASP A 336 -3.09 -1.09 10.17
CA ASP A 336 -2.59 -1.95 11.23
C ASP A 336 -3.65 -2.17 12.34
N LEU A 337 -3.40 -3.12 13.24
CA LEU A 337 -4.37 -3.45 14.29
C LEU A 337 -4.51 -2.33 15.33
N TRP A 338 -3.49 -1.50 15.50
CA TRP A 338 -3.54 -0.35 16.41
C TRP A 338 -4.52 0.71 15.90
N ARG A 339 -4.47 1.03 14.61
CA ARG A 339 -5.42 1.95 13.98
C ARG A 339 -6.83 1.40 14.09
N LEU A 340 -7.04 0.14 13.73
CA LEU A 340 -8.37 -0.47 13.83
C LEU A 340 -8.90 -0.53 15.27
N TYR A 341 -8.04 -0.78 16.25
CA TYR A 341 -8.40 -0.70 17.67
C TYR A 341 -8.80 0.72 18.06
N SER A 342 -8.02 1.72 17.63
CA SER A 342 -8.29 3.13 17.89
C SER A 342 -9.61 3.60 17.26
N LEU A 343 -9.95 3.02 16.10
CA LEU A 343 -11.24 3.15 15.42
C LEU A 343 -12.38 2.34 16.08
N GLY A 344 -12.10 1.53 17.10
CA GLY A 344 -13.08 0.67 17.75
C GLY A 344 -13.60 -0.48 16.89
N LEU A 345 -12.86 -0.90 15.86
CA LEU A 345 -13.20 -1.96 14.92
C LEU A 345 -12.48 -3.29 15.21
N TRP A 346 -11.47 -3.25 16.09
CA TRP A 346 -10.66 -4.41 16.44
C TRP A 346 -10.53 -4.57 17.96
N SER A 347 -10.38 -5.81 18.42
CA SER A 347 -10.14 -6.12 19.82
C SER A 347 -8.87 -6.91 20.05
N ILE A 348 -8.17 -6.58 21.13
CA ILE A 348 -6.95 -7.27 21.52
C ILE A 348 -7.33 -8.56 22.25
N ARG A 349 -6.96 -9.69 21.66
CA ARG A 349 -7.02 -11.01 22.33
C ARG A 349 -5.59 -11.51 22.55
N ARG A 350 -4.98 -11.17 23.69
CA ARG A 350 -3.69 -11.76 24.10
C ARG A 350 -3.94 -12.92 25.06
N LEU A 351 -3.22 -14.03 24.86
CA LEU A 351 -3.29 -15.26 25.68
C LEU A 351 -2.59 -15.14 27.06
N GLY A 352 -2.07 -13.96 27.44
CA GLY A 352 -1.34 -13.74 28.70
C GLY A 352 -1.99 -12.70 29.63
N ASN A 353 -1.67 -12.74 30.92
CA ASN A 353 -2.39 -12.03 32.00
C ASN A 353 -1.88 -10.60 32.32
N GLY A 354 -1.67 -9.74 31.33
CA GLY A 354 -1.10 -8.40 31.58
C GLY A 354 -1.60 -7.28 30.65
N PRO A 355 -1.40 -6.00 31.03
CA PRO A 355 -1.71 -4.87 30.17
C PRO A 355 -0.88 -4.93 28.88
N VAL A 356 -1.42 -4.35 27.81
CA VAL A 356 -0.74 -4.27 26.52
C VAL A 356 -0.30 -2.83 26.30
N THR A 357 1.01 -2.63 26.15
CA THR A 357 1.60 -1.35 25.80
C THR A 357 1.17 -0.96 24.39
N THR A 358 0.63 0.24 24.24
CA THR A 358 0.25 0.83 22.96
C THR A 358 1.45 1.49 22.30
N PRO A 359 1.40 1.71 20.97
CA PRO A 359 2.51 2.35 20.28
C PRO A 359 2.82 3.79 20.72
N ASP A 360 1.87 4.46 21.38
CA ASP A 360 2.05 5.78 21.98
C ASP A 360 2.43 5.73 23.47
N GLY A 361 2.83 4.55 23.97
CA GLY A 361 3.39 4.37 25.31
C GLY A 361 2.37 4.25 26.43
N HIS A 362 1.07 4.28 26.13
CA HIS A 362 0.01 4.03 27.11
C HIS A 362 -0.20 2.54 27.34
N GLU A 363 -0.90 2.19 28.42
CA GLU A 363 -1.32 0.82 28.69
C GLU A 363 -2.80 0.65 28.42
N VAL A 364 -3.15 -0.37 27.63
CA VAL A 364 -4.52 -0.82 27.46
C VAL A 364 -4.74 -2.03 28.36
N PRO A 365 -5.70 -1.98 29.31
CA PRO A 365 -6.01 -3.12 30.17
C PRO A 365 -6.42 -4.34 29.33
N GLN A 366 -6.05 -5.54 29.78
CA GLN A 366 -6.53 -6.76 29.14
C GLN A 366 -8.06 -6.83 29.19
N GLY A 367 -8.69 -7.18 28.07
CA GLY A 367 -10.15 -7.23 27.99
C GLY A 367 -10.82 -5.84 27.94
N ALA A 368 -10.04 -4.75 27.83
CA ALA A 368 -10.53 -3.47 27.31
C ALA A 368 -10.85 -3.64 25.81
N ASP A 369 -11.85 -4.47 25.58
CA ASP A 369 -12.46 -4.69 24.30
C ASP A 369 -13.28 -3.43 24.01
N PRO A 370 -13.18 -2.81 22.81
CA PRO A 370 -14.18 -1.85 22.37
C PRO A 370 -15.55 -2.55 22.22
N ALA A 371 -16.17 -2.92 23.34
CA ALA A 371 -17.44 -3.60 23.50
C ALA A 371 -17.75 -4.72 22.48
N MET A 372 -16.77 -5.46 21.94
CA MET A 372 -17.03 -6.45 20.87
C MET A 372 -17.74 -7.74 21.34
N ALA A 373 -18.27 -7.76 22.57
CA ALA A 373 -19.07 -8.88 23.08
C ALA A 373 -20.49 -8.88 22.49
N GLY A 374 -20.89 -10.00 21.90
CA GLY A 374 -22.28 -10.24 21.48
C GLY A 374 -22.63 -9.77 20.07
N GLY A 375 -21.65 -9.46 19.21
CA GLY A 375 -21.86 -9.10 17.81
C GLY A 375 -21.63 -7.61 17.48
N GLU A 376 -21.19 -6.81 18.44
CA GLU A 376 -21.04 -5.37 18.23
C GLU A 376 -20.02 -5.03 17.13
N SER A 377 -19.00 -5.88 16.93
CA SER A 377 -18.04 -5.73 15.82
C SER A 377 -18.76 -5.76 14.47
N GLU A 378 -19.56 -6.79 14.24
CA GLU A 378 -20.36 -6.99 13.03
C GLU A 378 -21.29 -5.80 12.79
N TYR A 379 -21.90 -5.26 13.86
CA TYR A 379 -22.70 -4.04 13.77
C TYR A 379 -21.86 -2.83 13.33
N ARG A 380 -20.74 -2.56 14.00
CA ARG A 380 -19.88 -1.40 13.71
C ARG A 380 -19.37 -1.42 12.27
N TRP A 381 -18.92 -2.58 11.80
CA TRP A 381 -18.52 -2.76 10.41
C TRP A 381 -19.70 -2.55 9.44
N SER A 382 -20.89 -3.06 9.75
CA SER A 382 -22.06 -2.82 8.88
C SER A 382 -22.40 -1.34 8.74
N VAL A 383 -22.33 -0.57 9.83
CA VAL A 383 -22.58 0.88 9.81
C VAL A 383 -21.52 1.62 9.00
N LEU A 384 -20.26 1.24 9.17
CA LEU A 384 -19.13 1.83 8.45
C LEU A 384 -19.29 1.64 6.93
N ILE A 385 -19.62 0.41 6.52
CA ILE A 385 -19.81 0.06 5.11
C ILE A 385 -21.04 0.75 4.53
N GLN A 386 -22.14 0.82 5.28
CA GLN A 386 -23.34 1.52 4.83
C GLN A 386 -23.06 3.00 4.54
N GLN A 387 -22.38 3.70 5.44
CA GLN A 387 -22.04 5.12 5.22
C GLN A 387 -21.14 5.34 4.02
N GLN A 388 -20.20 4.43 3.76
CA GLN A 388 -19.34 4.53 2.58
C GLN A 388 -20.15 4.30 1.30
N ASN A 389 -21.04 3.30 1.29
CA ASN A 389 -21.94 3.04 0.16
C ASN A 389 -22.89 4.21 -0.13
N GLU A 390 -23.41 4.85 0.92
CA GLU A 390 -24.25 6.06 0.82
C GLU A 390 -23.47 7.22 0.20
N LYS A 391 -22.25 7.50 0.66
CA LYS A 391 -21.39 8.54 0.07
C LYS A 391 -21.09 8.29 -1.41
N GLU A 392 -20.81 7.05 -1.79
CA GLU A 392 -20.60 6.68 -3.19
C GLU A 392 -21.86 6.90 -4.04
N THR A 393 -23.03 6.60 -3.48
CA THR A 393 -24.33 6.78 -4.15
C THR A 393 -24.68 8.26 -4.29
N GLU A 394 -24.51 9.06 -3.24
CA GLU A 394 -24.77 10.51 -3.24
C GLU A 394 -23.88 11.25 -4.23
N THR A 395 -22.61 10.86 -4.30
CA THR A 395 -21.66 11.42 -5.29
C THR A 395 -22.21 11.15 -6.69
N ARG A 396 -22.52 9.88 -7.00
CA ARG A 396 -23.08 9.47 -8.30
C ARG A 396 -24.37 10.21 -8.68
N CYS A 397 -25.29 10.43 -7.73
CA CYS A 397 -26.55 11.14 -8.02
C CYS A 397 -26.32 12.61 -8.36
N LYS A 398 -25.44 13.31 -7.63
CA LYS A 398 -25.08 14.71 -7.93
C LYS A 398 -24.47 14.85 -9.33
N ASP A 399 -23.65 13.88 -9.72
CA ASP A 399 -23.03 13.84 -11.04
C ASP A 399 -24.05 13.59 -12.18
N GLU A 400 -25.12 12.84 -11.92
CA GLU A 400 -26.21 12.61 -12.88
C GLU A 400 -27.12 13.84 -13.03
N GLU A 401 -27.37 14.57 -11.93
CA GLU A 401 -28.12 15.83 -11.97
C GLU A 401 -27.36 16.91 -12.76
N GLU A 402 -26.05 17.08 -12.54
CA GLU A 402 -25.24 18.03 -13.32
C GLU A 402 -25.22 17.71 -14.83
N LYS A 403 -25.21 16.42 -15.20
CA LYS A 403 -25.32 15.99 -16.61
C LYS A 403 -26.65 16.40 -17.25
N ASN A 404 -27.76 16.30 -16.51
CA ASN A 404 -29.08 16.66 -17.02
C ASN A 404 -29.30 18.17 -17.13
N TYR A 405 -28.52 18.99 -16.41
CA TYR A 405 -28.56 20.45 -16.53
C TYR A 405 -27.68 21.01 -17.67
N CYS A 406 -26.71 20.22 -18.17
CA CYS A 406 -25.78 20.63 -19.22
C CYS A 406 -26.11 20.07 -20.62
N ALA A 407 -27.16 19.25 -20.73
CA ALA A 407 -27.72 18.74 -21.99
C ALA A 407 -29.03 19.48 -22.31
#